data_AF-A0A957YXA3-F1
#
_entry.id   AF-A0A957YXA3-F1
#
_cell.length_a   1.000
_cell.length_b   1.000
_cell.length_c   1.000
_cell.angle_alpha   90.00
_cell.angle_beta   90.00
_cell.angle_gamma   90.00
#
_symmetry.space_group_name_H-M   'P 1'
#
loop_
_entity.id
_entity.type
_entity.pdbx_description
1 polymer ?
#
loop_
_entity_poly.entity_id
_entity_poly.type
_entity_poly.pdbx_seq_one_letter_code
_entity_poly.pdbx_strand_id
1 'polypeptide(L)' 'QITPRQGDTFTVLDHWYTINDDGEWILEKSPGTTLTYTGQPFTAEAYTSDPGEYVLGIIVTDLLDNTTAEYVDVTIVEP' A
#
# COMPACT_ATOMS: atom_id res chain seq x y z
N GLN A 1 -14.21 -1.81 -19.74
CA GLN A 1 -13.70 -0.88 -18.72
C GLN A 1 -14.54 -1.03 -17.47
N ILE A 2 -13.93 -1.31 -16.33
CA ILE A 2 -14.61 -1.34 -15.03
C ILE A 2 -14.18 -0.07 -14.30
N THR A 3 -15.15 0.77 -13.95
CA THR A 3 -14.91 2.03 -13.22
C THR A 3 -15.60 1.91 -11.86
N PRO A 4 -14.92 2.25 -10.75
CA PRO A 4 -15.53 2.26 -9.43
C PRO A 4 -16.77 3.16 -9.39
N ARG A 5 -17.80 2.71 -8.68
CA ARG A 5 -19.03 3.45 -8.41
C ARG A 5 -19.06 3.88 -6.96
N GLN A 6 -19.67 5.03 -6.70
CA GLN A 6 -19.81 5.51 -5.32
C GLN A 6 -20.50 4.44 -4.46
N GLY A 7 -19.86 4.10 -3.34
CA GLY A 7 -20.30 3.03 -2.44
C GLY A 7 -19.61 1.68 -2.65
N ASP A 8 -18.85 1.48 -3.73
CA ASP A 8 -17.99 0.30 -3.88
C ASP A 8 -16.95 0.26 -2.75
N THR A 9 -16.65 -0.94 -2.26
CA THR A 9 -15.66 -1.15 -1.20
C THR A 9 -14.47 -1.96 -1.69
N PHE A 10 -13.29 -1.62 -1.17
CA PHE A 10 -12.01 -2.24 -1.50
C PHE A 10 -11.28 -2.55 -0.20
N THR A 11 -10.88 -3.79 0.02
CA THR A 11 -10.04 -4.14 1.17
C THR A 11 -8.58 -4.17 0.72
N VAL A 12 -7.75 -3.33 1.34
CA VAL A 12 -6.30 -3.36 1.15
C VAL A 12 -5.79 -4.71 1.63
N LEU A 13 -4.98 -5.37 0.81
CA LEU A 13 -4.30 -6.61 1.21
C LEU A 13 -2.90 -6.23 1.67
N ASP A 14 -2.67 -6.34 2.98
CA ASP A 14 -1.39 -6.01 3.59
C ASP A 14 -0.42 -7.17 3.35
N HIS A 15 0.83 -6.81 3.04
CA HIS A 15 1.92 -7.73 2.78
C HIS A 15 3.07 -7.42 3.75
N TRP A 16 3.40 -8.38 4.60
CA TRP A 16 4.45 -8.24 5.60
C TRP A 16 5.52 -9.31 5.39
N TYR A 17 6.79 -8.91 5.38
CA TYR A 17 7.88 -9.87 5.49
C TYR A 17 8.14 -10.13 6.98
N THR A 18 8.00 -11.38 7.42
CA THR A 18 8.24 -11.82 8.80
C THR A 18 9.29 -12.93 8.82
N ILE A 19 9.94 -13.13 9.96
CA ILE A 19 10.89 -14.23 10.15
C ILE A 19 10.14 -15.37 10.83
N ASN A 20 10.13 -16.56 10.21
CA ASN A 20 9.51 -17.75 10.79
C ASN A 20 10.40 -18.41 11.87
N ASP A 21 9.93 -19.49 12.49
CA ASP A 21 10.66 -20.21 13.54
C ASP A 21 12.02 -20.77 13.08
N ASP A 22 12.19 -20.99 11.77
CA ASP A 22 13.42 -21.48 11.15
C ASP A 22 14.40 -20.34 10.79
N GLY A 23 14.03 -19.08 11.03
CA GLY A 23 14.85 -17.91 10.71
C GLY A 23 14.74 -17.45 9.26
N GLU A 24 13.78 -17.95 8.49
CA GLU A 24 13.57 -17.60 7.08
C GLU A 24 12.56 -16.45 6.94
N TRP A 25 12.82 -15.53 6.01
CA TRP A 25 11.87 -14.49 5.63
C TRP A 25 10.71 -15.10 4.84
N ILE A 26 9.50 -14.96 5.37
CA ILE A 26 8.25 -15.35 4.70
C ILE A 26 7.39 -14.13 4.42
N LEU A 27 6.59 -14.20 3.37
CA LEU A 27 5.60 -13.17 3.04
C LEU A 27 4.25 -13.55 3.66
N GLU A 28 3.85 -12.84 4.70
CA GLU A 28 2.51 -12.91 5.28
C GLU A 28 1.56 -11.94 4.58
N LYS A 29 0.33 -12.41 4.35
CA LYS A 29 -0.72 -11.61 3.73
C LYS A 29 -1.93 -11.57 4.64
N SER A 30 -2.46 -10.38 4.90
CA SER A 30 -3.66 -10.21 5.72
C SER A 30 -4.59 -9.15 5.14
N PRO A 31 -5.92 -9.30 5.30
CA PRO A 31 -6.84 -8.22 5.00
C PRO A 31 -6.55 -7.04 5.95
N GLY A 32 -6.24 -5.89 5.37
CA GLY A 32 -6.03 -4.63 6.07
C GLY A 32 -7.31 -3.79 6.07
N THR A 33 -7.14 -2.49 5.84
CA THR A 33 -8.23 -1.52 5.88
C THR A 33 -9.20 -1.68 4.71
N THR A 34 -10.51 -1.59 4.98
CA THR A 34 -11.52 -1.47 3.92
C THR A 34 -11.81 0.00 3.63
N LEU A 35 -11.61 0.39 2.37
CA LEU A 35 -11.87 1.72 1.82
C LEU A 35 -13.20 1.72 1.08
N THR A 36 -13.98 2.79 1.23
CA THR A 36 -15.21 3.01 0.45
C THR A 36 -14.95 4.10 -0.57
N TYR A 37 -15.21 3.82 -1.85
CA TYR A 37 -15.07 4.83 -2.89
C TYR A 37 -16.19 5.87 -2.79
N THR A 38 -15.82 7.12 -2.55
CA THR A 38 -16.76 8.23 -2.35
C THR A 38 -17.08 8.99 -3.65
N GLY A 39 -16.50 8.57 -4.78
CA GLY A 39 -16.50 9.34 -6.03
C GLY A 39 -15.27 10.23 -6.21
N GLN A 40 -14.31 10.16 -5.29
CA GLN A 40 -13.02 10.86 -5.33
C GLN A 40 -11.85 9.87 -5.22
N PRO A 41 -10.66 10.17 -5.77
CA PRO A 41 -9.47 9.35 -5.61
C PRO A 41 -9.14 9.04 -4.14
N PHE A 42 -8.52 7.89 -3.88
CA PHE A 42 -8.01 7.57 -2.54
C PHE A 42 -6.75 8.37 -2.23
N THR A 43 -6.59 8.71 -0.96
CA THR A 43 -5.38 9.33 -0.41
C THR A 43 -4.65 8.34 0.47
N ALA A 44 -3.35 8.12 0.22
CA ALA A 44 -2.48 7.41 1.15
C ALA A 44 -2.01 8.39 2.23
N GLU A 45 -2.29 8.09 3.48
CA GLU A 45 -1.79 8.85 4.63
C GLU A 45 -0.51 8.20 5.15
N ALA A 46 0.53 9.01 5.36
CA ALA A 46 1.77 8.55 5.96
C ALA A 46 1.53 8.20 7.44
N TYR A 47 2.14 7.11 7.90
CA TYR A 47 2.17 6.71 9.30
C TYR A 47 3.51 7.09 9.94
N THR A 48 3.52 7.19 11.27
CA THR A 48 4.77 7.40 12.02
C THR A 48 5.67 6.19 11.87
N SER A 49 6.92 6.42 11.48
CA SER A 49 7.97 5.40 11.43
C SER A 49 9.21 5.92 12.16
N ASP A 50 10.13 5.01 12.47
CA ASP A 50 11.41 5.35 13.07
C ASP A 50 12.22 6.30 12.17
N PRO A 51 13.17 7.07 12.72
CA PRO A 51 14.08 7.88 11.93
C PRO A 51 14.87 7.03 10.93
N GLY A 52 15.00 7.52 9.70
CA GLY A 52 15.67 6.79 8.62
C GLY A 52 15.33 7.30 7.23
N GLU A 53 15.92 6.64 6.23
CA GLU A 53 15.62 6.85 4.82
C GLU A 53 14.67 5.77 4.32
N TYR A 54 13.61 6.20 3.65
CA TYR A 54 12.54 5.35 3.15
C TYR A 54 12.23 5.72 1.69
N VAL A 55 11.62 4.79 0.97
CA VAL A 55 11.04 5.04 -0.35
C VAL A 55 9.56 4.70 -0.29
N LEU A 56 8.70 5.68 -0.58
CA LEU A 56 7.28 5.44 -0.79
C LEU A 56 7.04 5.19 -2.29
N GLY A 57 6.58 3.98 -2.62
CA GLY A 57 6.19 3.60 -3.97
C GLY A 57 4.66 3.45 -4.09
N ILE A 58 4.07 4.06 -5.10
CA ILE A 58 2.68 3.83 -5.50
C ILE A 58 2.68 3.20 -6.88
N ILE A 59 2.20 1.96 -6.97
CA ILE A 59 2.16 1.19 -8.20
C ILE A 59 0.71 0.86 -8.50
N VAL A 60 0.25 1.18 -9.70
CA VAL A 60 -1.12 0.92 -10.17
C VAL A 60 -1.05 0.07 -11.42
N THR A 61 -1.77 -1.05 -11.42
CA THR A 61 -1.92 -1.92 -12.57
C THR A 61 -3.40 -2.01 -12.96
N ASP A 62 -3.71 -1.78 -14.23
CA ASP A 62 -5.07 -1.90 -14.74
C ASP A 62 -5.47 -3.36 -15.05
N LEU A 63 -6.72 -3.58 -15.47
CA LEU A 63 -7.24 -4.92 -15.78
C LEU A 63 -6.66 -5.54 -17.08
N LEU A 64 -5.86 -4.79 -17.82
CA LEU A 64 -5.17 -5.23 -19.03
C LEU A 64 -3.66 -5.37 -18.76
N ASP A 65 -3.26 -5.42 -17.49
CA ASP A 65 -1.87 -5.52 -17.01
C ASP A 65 -0.96 -4.33 -17.41
N ASN A 66 -1.54 -3.16 -17.72
CA ASN A 66 -0.73 -1.95 -17.88
C ASN A 66 -0.38 -1.38 -16.50
N THR A 67 0.91 -1.17 -16.25
CA THR A 67 1.42 -0.67 -14.96
C THR A 67 1.95 0.76 -15.06
N THR A 68 1.65 1.58 -14.07
CA THR A 68 2.30 2.88 -13.80
C THR A 68 2.80 2.89 -12.37
N ALA A 69 4.00 3.41 -12.14
CA ALA A 69 4.62 3.47 -10.82
C ALA A 69 5.22 4.85 -10.58
N GLU A 70 5.05 5.36 -9.37
CA GLU A 70 5.68 6.58 -8.88
C GLU A 70 6.39 6.28 -7.56
N TYR A 71 7.55 6.90 -7.36
CA TYR A 71 8.39 6.70 -6.18
C TYR A 71 8.82 8.05 -5.61
N VAL A 72 8.90 8.16 -4.30
CA VAL A 72 9.43 9.33 -3.61
C VAL A 72 10.32 8.91 -2.44
N ASP A 73 11.49 9.52 -2.35
CA ASP A 73 12.38 9.37 -1.21
C ASP A 73 11.84 10.17 -0.02
N VAL A 74 11.76 9.52 1.14
CA VAL A 74 11.23 10.10 2.38
C VAL A 74 12.28 9.94 3.48
N THR A 75 12.74 11.06 4.04
CA THR A 75 13.62 11.05 5.21
C THR A 75 12.83 11.40 6.45
N ILE A 76 12.84 10.50 7.44
CA ILE A 76 12.29 10.75 8.77
C ILE A 76 13.46 11.12 9.69
N VAL A 77 13.39 12.30 10.29
CA VAL A 77 14.39 12.78 11.25
C VAL A 77 13.87 12.63 12.67
N GLU A 78 14.77 12.42 13.64
CA GLU A 78 14.40 12.53 15.06
C GLU A 78 13.82 13.94 15.34
N PRO A 79 12.80 14.05 16.20
CA PRO A 79 12.17 15.32 16.54
C PRO A 79 13.09 16.30 17.27
#